data_AF-X1EGM9-F1
#
_entry.id   AF-X1EGM9-F1
#
_cell.length_a   1.000
_cell.length_b   1.000
_cell.length_c   1.000
_cell.angle_alpha   90.00
_cell.angle_beta   90.00
_cell.angle_gamma   90.00
#
_symmetry.space_group_name_H-M   'P 1'
#
loop_
_entity.id
_entity.type
_entity.pdbx_description
1 polymer ?
#
loop_
_entity_poly.entity_id
_entity_poly.type
_entity_poly.pdbx_seq_one_letter_code
_entity_poly.pdbx_strand_id
1 'polypeptide(L)'
;MKFAEHAEKWLQDKEVYRQLQEKEPNLFSESHAVEMFFYGASDHLFGIEVPERFLGTSIERKVRQFQNFALKMRHSFTGKQWSEADVVKAYDLCREIALLIDKDLGLSPDIGKW
;
A
#
# COMPACT_ATOMS: atom_id res chain seq x y z
N MET A 1 3.95 -4.30 -11.83
CA MET A 1 3.34 -5.22 -10.86
C MET A 1 2.26 -4.41 -10.14
N LYS A 2 1.05 -4.93 -9.95
CA LYS A 2 -0.04 -4.17 -9.31
C LYS A 2 0.25 -4.03 -7.81
N PHE A 3 -0.26 -2.98 -7.16
CA PHE A 3 -0.08 -2.79 -5.71
C PHE A 3 -0.47 -4.03 -4.88
N ALA A 4 -1.52 -4.74 -5.30
CA ALA A 4 -1.93 -5.99 -4.65
C ALA A 4 -0.99 -7.17 -4.92
N GLU A 5 -0.31 -7.23 -6.06
CA GLU A 5 0.73 -8.24 -6.32
C GLU A 5 1.98 -7.97 -5.44
N HIS A 6 2.26 -6.70 -5.14
CA HIS A 6 3.26 -6.34 -4.14
C HIS A 6 2.86 -6.79 -2.71
N ALA A 7 1.56 -7.00 -2.42
CA ALA A 7 1.05 -7.50 -1.13
C ALA A 7 1.44 -8.92 -0.82
N GLU A 8 1.25 -9.76 -1.81
CA GLU A 8 1.57 -11.17 -1.66
C GLU A 8 3.08 -11.33 -1.58
N LYS A 9 3.80 -10.51 -2.36
CA LYS A 9 5.24 -10.41 -2.27
C LYS A 9 5.71 -9.89 -0.91
N TRP A 10 4.98 -8.97 -0.27
CA TRP A 10 5.30 -8.49 1.09
C TRP A 10 5.31 -9.64 2.11
N LEU A 11 4.40 -10.60 2.04
CA LEU A 11 4.42 -11.76 2.95
C LEU A 11 5.70 -12.58 2.81
N GLN A 12 6.21 -12.72 1.58
CA GLN A 12 7.46 -13.41 1.30
C GLN A 12 8.68 -12.57 1.70
N ASP A 13 8.67 -11.29 1.33
CA ASP A 13 9.75 -10.35 1.61
C ASP A 13 9.89 -10.10 3.12
N LYS A 14 8.79 -10.07 3.88
CA LYS A 14 8.79 -9.96 5.36
C LYS A 14 9.58 -11.08 6.02
N GLU A 15 9.39 -12.32 5.57
CA GLU A 15 10.12 -13.46 6.13
C GLU A 15 11.61 -13.38 5.80
N VAL A 16 11.95 -12.93 4.58
CA VAL A 16 13.35 -12.66 4.21
C VAL A 16 13.94 -11.54 5.07
N TYR A 17 13.21 -10.45 5.32
CA TYR A 17 13.65 -9.36 6.17
C TYR A 17 13.82 -9.78 7.63
N ARG A 18 12.93 -10.63 8.16
CA ARG A 18 13.07 -11.22 9.50
C ARG A 18 14.38 -12.01 9.62
N GLN A 19 14.67 -12.85 8.62
CA GLN A 19 15.91 -13.63 8.58
C GLN A 19 17.16 -12.75 8.42
N LEU A 20 17.07 -11.63 7.68
CA LEU A 20 18.15 -10.67 7.55
C LEU A 20 18.37 -9.88 8.84
N GLN A 21 17.31 -9.47 9.54
CA GLN A 21 17.39 -8.81 10.85
C GLN A 21 18.02 -9.72 11.91
N GLU A 22 17.68 -11.02 11.91
CA GLU A 22 18.31 -12.00 12.82
C GLU A 22 19.82 -12.15 12.56
N LYS A 23 20.26 -12.04 11.30
CA LYS A 23 21.67 -12.17 10.90
C LYS A 23 22.46 -10.87 11.05
N GLU A 24 21.84 -9.74 10.75
CA GLU A 24 22.44 -8.41 10.59
C GLU A 24 21.57 -7.35 11.30
N PRO A 25 21.41 -7.42 12.64
CA PRO A 25 20.42 -6.62 13.38
C PRO A 25 20.66 -5.11 13.33
N ASN A 26 21.86 -4.67 12.96
CA ASN A 26 22.21 -3.26 12.83
C ASN A 26 21.93 -2.68 11.43
N LEU A 27 21.59 -3.51 10.45
CA LEU A 27 21.39 -3.12 9.05
C LEU A 27 19.90 -3.15 8.62
N PHE A 28 19.10 -4.00 9.25
CA PHE A 28 17.68 -4.16 8.92
C PHE A 28 16.78 -3.96 10.13
N SER A 29 15.85 -3.00 10.03
CA SER A 29 14.74 -2.80 10.96
C SER A 29 13.41 -3.06 10.24
N GLU A 30 12.34 -3.33 11.01
CA GLU A 30 10.99 -3.44 10.46
C GLU A 30 10.59 -2.19 9.67
N SER A 31 10.91 -1.00 10.19
CA SER A 31 10.64 0.26 9.49
C SER A 31 11.35 0.32 8.14
N HIS A 32 12.60 -0.12 8.07
CA HIS A 32 13.35 -0.15 6.81
C HIS A 32 12.73 -1.14 5.81
N ALA A 33 12.26 -2.30 6.26
CA ALA A 33 11.53 -3.25 5.42
C ALA A 33 10.24 -2.64 4.87
N VAL A 34 9.45 -1.95 5.71
CA VAL A 34 8.22 -1.26 5.29
C VAL A 34 8.52 -0.15 4.27
N GLU A 35 9.55 0.65 4.51
CA GLU A 35 9.99 1.70 3.58
C GLU A 35 10.40 1.13 2.22
N MET A 36 11.17 0.03 2.20
CA MET A 36 11.56 -0.65 0.96
C MET A 36 10.34 -1.19 0.20
N PHE A 37 9.38 -1.77 0.93
CA PHE A 37 8.11 -2.20 0.34
C PHE A 37 7.37 -1.04 -0.33
N PHE A 38 7.17 0.08 0.38
CA PHE A 38 6.50 1.24 -0.21
C PHE A 38 7.32 1.89 -1.31
N TYR A 39 8.64 1.84 -1.25
CA TYR A 39 9.49 2.31 -2.35
C TYR A 39 9.22 1.54 -3.64
N GLY A 40 9.07 0.21 -3.56
CA GLY A 40 8.75 -0.64 -4.70
C GLY A 40 7.28 -0.59 -5.13
N ALA A 41 6.34 -0.55 -4.18
CA ALA A 41 4.91 -0.66 -4.46
C ALA A 41 4.25 0.68 -4.85
N SER A 42 4.86 1.82 -4.50
CA SER A 42 4.27 3.14 -4.73
C SER A 42 4.62 3.78 -6.07
N ASP A 43 5.59 3.26 -6.82
CA ASP A 43 6.01 3.81 -8.11
C ASP A 43 4.85 3.99 -9.11
N HIS A 44 3.91 3.05 -9.09
CA HIS A 44 2.71 3.05 -9.91
C HIS A 44 1.53 3.83 -9.29
N LEU A 45 1.55 4.11 -7.98
CA LEU A 45 0.45 4.81 -7.30
C LEU A 45 0.36 6.29 -7.66
N PHE A 46 1.48 6.92 -8.03
CA PHE A 46 1.52 8.33 -8.39
C PHE A 46 0.89 8.62 -9.74
N GLY A 47 0.86 7.64 -10.64
CA GLY A 47 0.21 7.74 -11.93
C GLY A 47 -1.30 7.46 -11.89
N ILE A 48 -1.88 7.17 -10.73
CA ILE A 48 -3.33 6.95 -10.63
C ILE A 48 -4.06 8.26 -10.86
N GLU A 49 -4.77 8.32 -11.98
CA GLU A 49 -5.73 9.37 -12.30
C GLU A 49 -7.12 8.97 -11.80
N VAL A 50 -7.85 9.94 -11.24
CA VAL A 50 -9.24 9.74 -10.83
C VAL A 50 -10.14 10.16 -12.01
N PRO A 51 -10.95 9.23 -12.57
CA PRO A 51 -11.89 9.55 -13.64
C PRO A 51 -12.84 10.70 -13.27
N GLU A 52 -13.26 11.52 -14.25
CA GLU A 52 -14.13 12.68 -14.04
C GLU A 52 -15.40 12.35 -13.25
N ARG A 53 -16.03 11.21 -13.52
CA ARG A 53 -17.23 10.73 -12.80
C ARG A 53 -17.05 10.57 -11.29
N PHE A 54 -15.82 10.43 -10.83
CA PHE A 54 -15.49 10.24 -9.41
C PHE A 54 -14.97 11.50 -8.73
N LEU A 55 -14.81 12.62 -9.45
CA LEU A 55 -14.40 13.89 -8.84
C LEU A 55 -15.47 14.38 -7.85
N GLY A 56 -15.03 14.87 -6.70
CA GLY A 56 -15.87 15.27 -5.57
C GLY A 56 -16.43 14.12 -4.73
N THR A 57 -16.23 12.86 -5.16
CA THR A 57 -16.83 11.68 -4.48
C THR A 57 -15.97 11.15 -3.33
N SER A 58 -16.50 10.18 -2.58
CA SER A 58 -15.73 9.43 -1.59
C SER A 58 -14.59 8.63 -2.21
N ILE A 59 -14.74 8.17 -3.46
CA ILE A 59 -13.71 7.42 -4.19
C ILE A 59 -12.48 8.30 -4.40
N GLU A 60 -12.65 9.53 -4.91
CA GLU A 60 -11.53 10.47 -5.06
C GLU A 60 -10.81 10.70 -3.72
N ARG A 61 -11.57 10.98 -2.66
CA ARG A 61 -11.00 11.22 -1.33
C ARG A 61 -10.16 10.04 -0.85
N LYS A 62 -10.63 8.81 -1.06
CA LYS A 62 -9.92 7.58 -0.69
C LYS A 62 -8.68 7.34 -1.55
N VAL A 63 -8.76 7.56 -2.85
CA VAL A 63 -7.59 7.48 -3.75
C VAL A 63 -6.51 8.47 -3.33
N ARG A 64 -6.88 9.74 -3.08
CA ARG A 64 -5.93 10.75 -2.61
C ARG A 64 -5.36 10.42 -1.22
N GLN A 65 -6.19 9.88 -0.33
CA GLN A 65 -5.74 9.40 0.98
C GLN A 65 -4.68 8.30 0.83
N PHE A 66 -4.93 7.34 -0.05
CA PHE A 66 -4.01 6.23 -0.32
C PHE A 66 -2.69 6.71 -0.94
N GLN A 67 -2.74 7.57 -1.95
CA GLN A 67 -1.54 8.18 -2.55
C GLN A 67 -0.70 8.92 -1.52
N ASN A 68 -1.32 9.79 -0.71
CA ASN A 68 -0.64 10.55 0.33
C ASN A 68 -0.06 9.65 1.42
N PHE A 69 -0.73 8.55 1.75
CA PHE A 69 -0.25 7.60 2.76
C PHE A 69 0.98 6.86 2.25
N ALA A 70 0.95 6.35 1.02
CA ALA A 70 2.10 5.69 0.40
C ALA A 70 3.31 6.63 0.20
N LEU A 71 3.08 7.89 -0.19
CA LEU A 71 4.14 8.91 -0.32
C LEU A 71 4.93 9.10 0.97
N LYS A 72 4.22 9.18 2.10
CA LYS A 72 4.86 9.44 3.41
C LYS A 72 5.82 8.33 3.81
N MET A 73 5.54 7.09 3.42
CA MET A 73 6.33 5.92 3.78
C MET A 73 7.47 5.63 2.78
N ARG A 74 7.37 6.12 1.55
CA ARG A 74 8.47 6.06 0.57
C ARG A 74 9.70 6.86 1.03
N HIS A 75 9.51 7.91 1.83
CA HIS A 75 10.58 8.80 2.25
C HIS A 75 11.05 8.50 3.68
N SER A 76 12.24 7.89 3.80
CA SER A 76 12.93 7.59 5.07
C SER A 76 13.27 8.83 5.92
N PHE A 77 13.09 10.05 5.39
CA PHE A 77 13.42 11.32 6.04
C PHE A 77 12.37 11.84 7.03
N THR A 78 11.29 11.10 7.26
CA THR A 78 10.23 11.55 8.20
C THR A 78 10.63 11.38 9.67
N GLY A 79 11.67 10.60 9.96
CA GLY A 79 12.07 10.25 11.33
C GLY A 79 11.05 9.37 12.07
N LYS A 80 9.94 9.01 11.41
CA LYS A 80 8.90 8.13 11.94
C LYS A 80 9.28 6.68 11.67
N GLN A 81 9.09 5.83 12.68
CA GLN A 81 9.17 4.38 12.51
C GLN A 81 7.83 3.84 11.97
N TRP A 82 7.92 2.98 10.98
CA TRP A 82 6.78 2.30 10.35
C TRP A 82 6.73 0.84 10.76
N SER A 83 5.54 0.26 10.68
CA SER A 83 5.27 -1.11 11.11
C SER A 83 4.44 -1.87 10.07
N GLU A 84 4.32 -3.18 10.24
CA GLU A 84 3.39 -3.99 9.45
C GLU A 84 1.96 -3.44 9.47
N ALA A 85 1.52 -2.83 10.57
CA ALA A 85 0.19 -2.24 10.66
C ALA A 85 -0.03 -1.10 9.62
N ASP A 86 1.03 -0.38 9.26
CA ASP A 86 0.96 0.64 8.21
C ASP A 86 0.82 0.00 6.82
N VAL A 87 1.45 -1.15 6.59
CA VAL A 87 1.28 -1.95 5.36
C VAL A 87 -0.16 -2.45 5.25
N VAL A 88 -0.71 -3.05 6.31
CA VAL A 88 -2.12 -3.51 6.37
C VAL A 88 -3.08 -2.36 6.09
N LYS A 89 -2.85 -1.19 6.70
CA LYS A 89 -3.68 -0.01 6.48
C LYS A 89 -3.68 0.46 5.02
N ALA A 90 -2.55 0.37 4.33
CA ALA A 90 -2.48 0.68 2.91
C ALA A 90 -3.28 -0.32 2.07
N TYR A 91 -3.25 -1.61 2.42
CA TYR A 91 -4.11 -2.63 1.81
C TYR A 91 -5.59 -2.37 2.01
N ASP A 92 -6.00 -2.06 3.23
CA ASP A 92 -7.39 -1.76 3.53
C ASP A 92 -7.90 -0.54 2.75
N LEU A 93 -7.07 0.50 2.58
CA LEU A 93 -7.42 1.63 1.73
C LEU A 93 -7.62 1.23 0.26
N CYS A 94 -6.72 0.41 -0.29
CA CYS A 94 -6.85 -0.11 -1.65
C CYS A 94 -8.14 -0.93 -1.82
N ARG A 95 -8.44 -1.80 -0.84
CA ARG A 95 -9.66 -2.61 -0.79
C ARG A 95 -10.91 -1.74 -0.71
N GLU A 96 -10.95 -0.75 0.17
CA GLU A 96 -12.08 0.17 0.30
C GLU A 96 -12.38 0.91 -1.01
N ILE A 97 -11.34 1.33 -1.74
CA ILE A 97 -11.49 1.97 -3.05
C ILE A 97 -12.15 1.00 -4.04
N ALA A 98 -11.70 -0.26 -4.12
CA ALA A 98 -12.28 -1.27 -5.01
C ALA A 98 -13.77 -1.52 -4.68
N LEU A 99 -14.10 -1.70 -3.40
CA LEU A 99 -15.48 -1.93 -2.96
C LEU A 99 -16.41 -0.74 -3.28
N LEU A 100 -15.90 0.49 -3.17
CA LEU A 100 -16.67 1.69 -3.54
C LEU A 100 -16.91 1.76 -5.06
N ILE A 101 -15.92 1.38 -5.87
CA ILE A 101 -16.06 1.33 -7.33
C ILE A 101 -17.09 0.27 -7.73
N ASP A 102 -17.02 -0.95 -7.17
CA ASP A 102 -17.97 -2.02 -7.46
C ASP A 102 -19.40 -1.59 -7.12
N LYS A 103 -19.59 -0.98 -5.94
CA LYS A 103 -20.89 -0.45 -5.51
C LYS A 103 -21.42 0.61 -6.46
N ASP A 104 -20.56 1.52 -6.93
CA ASP A 104 -20.94 2.57 -7.88
C ASP A 104 -21.31 1.99 -9.26
N LEU A 105 -20.66 0.90 -9.67
CA LEU A 105 -20.97 0.17 -10.90
C LEU A 105 -22.21 -0.74 -10.77
N GLY A 106 -22.81 -0.85 -9.59
CA GLY A 106 -23.93 -1.77 -9.32
C GLY A 106 -23.51 -3.25 -9.31
N LEU A 107 -22.21 -3.52 -9.18
CA LEU A 107 -21.68 -4.87 -9.05
C LEU A 107 -21.82 -5.35 -7.60
N SER A 108 -21.94 -6.67 -7.44
CA SER A 108 -21.72 -7.28 -6.13
C SER A 108 -20.22 -7.16 -5.81
N PRO A 109 -19.83 -6.50 -4.71
CA PRO A 109 -18.42 -6.28 -4.43
C PRO A 109 -17.67 -7.59 -4.32
N ASP A 110 -16.66 -7.77 -5.16
CA ASP A 110 -15.84 -8.98 -5.22
C ASP A 110 -14.37 -8.60 -5.32
N ILE A 111 -13.59 -9.08 -4.36
CA ILE A 111 -12.17 -8.77 -4.23
C ILE A 111 -11.32 -9.73 -5.08
N GLY A 112 -11.96 -10.74 -5.71
CA GLY A 112 -11.31 -11.83 -6.40
C GLY A 112 -10.57 -12.78 -5.45
N LYS A 113 -10.04 -13.87 -6.01
CA LYS A 113 -8.98 -14.64 -5.39
C LYS A 113 -7.67 -14.16 -6.01
N TRP A 114 -6.69 -13.86 -5.16
CA TRP A 114 -5.32 -13.60 -5.56
C TRP A 114 -4.59 -14.95 -5.71
#